data_AF-A0A7W1JSN6-F1
#
_entry.id   AF-A0A7W1JSN6-F1
#
_cell.length_a   1.000
_cell.length_b   1.000
_cell.length_c   1.000
_cell.angle_alpha   90.00
_cell.angle_beta   90.00
_cell.angle_gamma   90.00
#
_symmetry.space_group_name_H-M   'P 1'
#
loop_
_entity.id
_entity.type
_entity.pdbx_description
1 polymer ?
#
loop_
_entity_poly.entity_id
_entity_poly.type
_entity_poly.pdbx_seq_one_letter_code
_entity_poly.pdbx_strand_id
1 'polypeptide(L)' 'MLGAIDWVFWILLVARVVVVFAALLLSVLLAIWIERKVIADMQTRIGPNRAGP' A
#
# COMPACT_ATOMS: atom_id res chain seq x y z
N MET A 1 27.83 -25.42 -18.75
CA MET A 1 27.88 -25.77 -17.31
C MET A 1 27.22 -24.62 -16.55
N LEU A 2 26.24 -24.95 -15.72
CA LEU A 2 25.30 -24.03 -15.07
C LEU A 2 26.04 -22.83 -14.44
N GLY A 3 25.86 -21.65 -15.04
CA GLY A 3 26.38 -20.40 -14.50
C GLY A 3 25.83 -20.22 -13.09
N ALA A 4 26.70 -19.84 -12.16
CA ALA A 4 26.34 -19.66 -10.76
C ALA A 4 25.04 -18.85 -10.65
N ILE A 5 24.05 -19.40 -9.95
CA ILE A 5 22.80 -18.67 -9.69
C ILE A 5 23.16 -17.44 -8.88
N ASP A 6 22.95 -16.26 -9.46
CA ASP A 6 23.16 -14.98 -8.79
C ASP A 6 22.04 -14.77 -7.75
N TRP A 7 22.19 -15.38 -6.58
CA TRP A 7 21.19 -15.35 -5.50
C TRP A 7 20.80 -13.93 -5.09
N VAL A 8 21.75 -12.99 -5.15
CA VAL A 8 21.51 -11.57 -4.86
C VAL A 8 20.51 -10.97 -5.85
N PHE A 9 20.63 -11.28 -7.14
CA PHE A 9 19.73 -10.79 -8.18
C PHE A 9 18.30 -11.31 -7.95
N TRP A 10 18.14 -12.60 -7.67
CA TRP A 10 16.83 -13.20 -7.44
C TRP A 10 16.13 -12.66 -6.20
N ILE A 11 16.87 -12.45 -5.11
CA ILE A 11 16.32 -11.84 -3.89
C ILE A 11 15.83 -10.42 -4.17
N LEU A 12 16.63 -9.60 -4.86
CA LEU A 12 16.25 -8.23 -5.21
C LEU A 12 15.04 -8.20 -6.16
N LEU A 13 14.96 -9.13 -7.11
CA LEU A 13 13.81 -9.29 -8.01
C LEU A 13 12.51 -9.56 -7.24
N VAL A 14 12.53 -10.51 -6.31
CA VAL A 14 11.35 -10.85 -5.51
C VAL A 14 11.00 -9.71 -4.56
N ALA A 15 11.99 -9.12 -3.90
CA ALA A 15 11.80 -8.01 -2.97
C ALA A 15 11.08 -6.82 -3.64
N ARG A 16 11.51 -6.39 -4.84
CA ARG A 16 10.83 -5.28 -5.53
C ARG A 16 9.38 -5.60 -5.88
N VAL A 17 9.08 -6.85 -6.24
CA VAL A 17 7.70 -7.26 -6.56
C VAL A 17 6.83 -7.17 -5.32
N VAL A 18 7.31 -7.68 -4.19
CA VAL A 18 6.59 -7.61 -2.92
C VAL A 18 6.40 -6.16 -2.46
N VAL A 19 7.44 -5.32 -2.59
CA VAL A 19 7.36 -3.89 -2.21
C VAL A 19 6.34 -3.15 -3.05
N VAL A 20 6.36 -3.29 -4.38
CA VAL A 20 5.38 -2.64 -5.26
C VAL A 20 3.97 -3.14 -4.98
N PHE A 21 3.80 -4.45 -4.79
CA PHE A 21 2.51 -5.04 -4.47
C PHE A 21 1.94 -4.51 -3.14
N ALA A 22 2.75 -4.51 -2.07
CA ALA A 22 2.35 -3.95 -0.79
C ALA A 22 2.04 -2.46 -0.88
N ALA A 23 2.85 -1.70 -1.65
CA ALA A 23 2.60 -0.27 -1.87
C ALA A 23 1.26 -0.02 -2.59
N LEU A 24 0.89 -0.85 -3.57
CA LEU A 24 -0.41 -0.75 -4.25
C LEU A 24 -1.57 -1.05 -3.28
N LEU A 25 -1.46 -2.10 -2.45
CA LEU A 25 -2.49 -2.41 -1.45
C LEU A 25 -2.66 -1.27 -0.43
N LEU A 26 -1.54 -0.73 0.09
CA LEU A 26 -1.55 0.40 1.01
C LEU A 26 -2.09 1.67 0.36
N SER A 27 -1.74 1.92 -0.91
CA SER A 27 -2.26 3.06 -1.67
C SER A 27 -3.78 3.02 -1.76
N VAL A 28 -4.37 1.89 -2.12
CA VAL A 28 -5.84 1.75 -2.19
C VAL A 28 -6.48 1.93 -0.82
N LEU A 29 -5.92 1.32 0.23
CA LEU A 29 -6.45 1.44 1.59
C LEU A 29 -6.43 2.89 2.11
N LEU A 30 -5.32 3.60 1.89
CA LEU A 30 -5.18 5.00 2.24
C LEU A 30 -6.09 5.89 1.39
N ALA A 31 -6.21 5.64 0.09
CA ALA A 31 -7.09 6.40 -0.79
C ALA A 31 -8.53 6.37 -0.29
N ILE A 32 -9.06 5.18 0.04
CA ILE A 32 -10.42 5.02 0.58
C ILE A 32 -10.58 5.76 1.91
N TRP A 33 -9.59 5.65 2.81
CA TRP A 33 -9.64 6.33 4.10
C TRP A 33 -9.63 7.86 3.96
N ILE A 34 -8.75 8.39 3.09
CA ILE A 34 -8.62 9.82 2.80
C ILE A 34 -9.90 10.34 2.15
N GLU A 35 -10.41 9.68 1.12
CA GLU A 35 -11.63 10.06 0.42
C GLU A 35 -12.80 10.25 1.39
N ARG A 36 -12.96 9.30 2.31
CA ARG A 36 -13.98 9.38 3.36
C ARG A 36 -13.78 10.54 4.32
N LYS A 37 -12.53 10.96 4.57
CA LYS A 37 -12.23 12.13 5.39
C LYS A 37 -12.54 13.43 4.64
N VAL A 38 -12.09 13.54 3.40
CA VAL A 38 -12.32 14.70 2.52
C VAL A 38 -13.81 14.95 2.32
N ILE A 39 -14.60 13.91 2.04
CA ILE A 39 -16.06 14.04 1.87
C ILE A 39 -16.74 14.57 3.13
N ALA A 40 -16.27 14.16 4.31
CA ALA A 40 -16.84 14.64 5.57
C ALA A 40 -16.49 16.11 5.83
N ASP A 41 -15.26 16.51 5.49
CA ASP A 41 -14.81 17.91 5.60
C ASP A 41 -15.61 18.83 4.65
N MET A 42 -15.99 18.34 3.46
CA MET A 42 -16.90 19.05 2.53
C MET A 42 -18.32 19.24 3.10
N GLN A 43 -18.72 18.40 4.04
CA GLN A 43 -20.05 18.40 4.65
C GLN A 43 -20.09 19.12 6.00
N THR A 44 -19.03 19.84 6.38
CA THR A 44 -18.88 20.48 7.71
C THR A 44 -19.18 19.52 8.86
N ARG A 45 -18.79 18.24 8.70
CA ARG A 45 -18.91 17.22 9.74
C ARG A 45 -17.59 16.50 9.93
N ILE A 46 -17.35 16.03 11.15
CA ILE A 46 -16.12 15.28 11.44
C ILE A 46 -16.20 13.91 10.76
N GLY A 47 -15.28 13.67 9.82
CA GLY A 47 -15.10 12.33 9.24
C GLY A 47 -14.65 11.31 10.28
N PRO A 48 -14.80 10.01 10.01
CA PRO A 48 -14.71 8.95 11.02
C PRO A 48 -13.47 9.05 11.90
N ASN A 49 -13.69 9.14 13.21
CA ASN A 49 -12.66 9.39 14.24
C ASN A 49 -12.32 8.12 15.05
N ARG A 50 -12.86 6.96 14.66
CA ARG A 50 -12.65 5.67 15.30
C ARG A 50 -12.50 4.61 14.23
N ALA A 51 -11.51 3.72 14.39
CA ALA A 51 -11.31 2.57 13.52
C ALA A 51 -12.02 1.37 14.15
N GLY A 52 -13.17 0.98 13.59
CA GLY A 52 -14.08 0.02 14.23
C GLY A 52 -14.99 0.66 15.29
N PRO A 53 -15.79 -0.14 16.02
CA PRO A 53 -16.78 0.32 17.01
C PRO A 53 -16.25 1.32 18.05
#